data_AF-A0AAV2CAI6-F1
#
_entry.id   AF-A0AAV2CAI6-F1
#
_cell.length_a   1.000
_cell.length_b   1.000
_cell.length_c   1.000
_cell.angle_alpha   90.00
_cell.angle_beta   90.00
_cell.angle_gamma   90.00
#
_symmetry.space_group_name_H-M   'P 1'
#
loop_
_entity.id
_entity.type
_entity.pdbx_description
1 polymer ?
#
loop_
_entity_poly.entity_id
_entity_poly.type
_entity_poly.pdbx_seq_one_letter_code
_entity_poly.pdbx_strand_id
1 'polypeptide(L)'
;MLIGTVRSGKEVGGQTEWIVTFTNRCSCPIENIVLSCQGFQTAEPISQTVLKVNGGQCLLYSGTQLKAGGSLSFSYAWNSPFNLTPLNIAPMGC
;
A
#
# COMPACT_ATOMS: atom_id res chain seq x y z
N MET A 1 -1.56 10.23 -6.51
CA MET A 1 -1.96 9.51 -5.28
C MET A 1 -1.23 10.09 -4.09
N LEU A 2 -1.86 10.13 -2.92
CA LEU A 2 -1.20 10.43 -1.65
C LEU A 2 -0.91 9.12 -0.91
N ILE A 3 0.29 9.02 -0.33
CA ILE A 3 0.69 7.90 0.54
C ILE A 3 1.11 8.51 1.87
N GLY A 4 0.40 8.17 2.95
CA GLY A 4 0.73 8.58 4.31
C GLY A 4 1.12 7.36 5.14
N THR A 5 2.20 7.47 5.91
CA THR A 5 2.66 6.39 6.80
C THR A 5 2.73 6.92 8.21
N VAL A 6 2.09 6.22 9.15
CA VAL A 6 2.09 6.57 10.57
C VAL A 6 2.43 5.37 11.42
N ARG A 7 3.04 5.61 12.59
CA ARG A 7 3.31 4.53 13.56
C ARG A 7 2.01 4.12 14.24
N SER A 8 1.71 2.83 14.28
CA SER A 8 0.54 2.30 14.98
C SER A 8 0.71 2.36 16.51
N GLY A 9 1.95 2.29 16.98
CA GLY A 9 2.31 2.14 18.39
C GLY A 9 2.35 0.69 18.87
N LYS A 10 1.98 -0.26 18.02
CA LYS A 10 2.12 -1.70 18.25
C LYS A 10 3.47 -2.21 17.76
N GLU A 11 3.85 -3.36 18.29
CA GLU A 11 5.02 -4.12 17.86
C GLU A 11 4.59 -5.55 17.54
N VAL A 12 5.03 -6.08 16.40
CA VAL A 12 4.72 -7.43 15.91
C VAL A 12 6.04 -8.11 15.59
N GLY A 13 6.30 -9.26 16.22
CA GLY A 13 7.55 -10.00 16.01
C GLY A 13 8.82 -9.23 16.40
N GLY A 14 8.72 -8.28 17.34
CA GLY A 14 9.84 -7.40 17.74
C GLY A 14 10.12 -6.24 16.76
N GLN A 15 9.26 -6.06 15.75
CA GLN A 15 9.33 -4.94 14.81
C GLN A 15 8.18 -3.96 15.06
N THR A 16 8.41 -2.68 14.79
CA THR A 16 7.35 -1.66 14.90
C THR A 16 6.30 -1.84 13.81
N GLU A 17 5.02 -1.74 14.19
CA GLU A 17 3.90 -1.72 13.26
C GLU A 17 3.66 -0.30 12.70
N TRP A 18 3.58 -0.22 11.38
CA TRP A 18 3.33 0.99 10.59
C TRP A 18 2.02 0.84 9.84
N ILE A 19 1.18 1.89 9.86
CA ILE A 19 -0.05 1.96 9.09
C ILE A 19 0.20 2.86 7.89
N VAL A 20 0.04 2.29 6.69
CA VAL A 20 0.10 3.05 5.44
C VAL A 20 -1.31 3.29 4.95
N THR A 21 -1.58 4.53 4.55
CA THR A 21 -2.84 4.94 3.95
C THR A 21 -2.57 5.49 2.55
N PHE A 22 -3.20 4.89 1.56
CA PHE A 22 -3.24 5.30 0.17
C PHE A 22 -4.52 6.06 -0.05
N THR A 23 -4.45 7.30 -0.54
CA THR A 23 -5.63 8.10 -0.88
C THR A 23 -5.64 8.41 -2.36
N ASN A 24 -6.73 8.00 -3.02
CA ASN A 24 -7.01 8.40 -4.39
C ASN A 24 -7.48 9.86 -4.41
N ARG A 25 -6.56 10.76 -4.75
CA ARG A 25 -6.84 12.19 -4.97
C ARG A 25 -7.27 12.51 -6.41
N CYS A 26 -7.35 11.52 -7.29
CA CYS A 26 -7.87 11.72 -8.63
C CYS A 26 -9.40 11.86 -8.57
N SER A 27 -9.98 12.59 -9.53
CA SER A 27 -11.43 12.70 -9.72
C SER A 27 -12.08 11.40 -10.21
N CYS A 28 -11.26 10.44 -10.63
CA CYS A 28 -11.66 9.19 -11.25
C CYS A 28 -11.37 8.01 -10.32
N PRO A 29 -12.17 6.94 -10.37
CA PRO A 29 -11.74 5.66 -9.85
C PRO A 29 -10.40 5.25 -10.49
N ILE A 30 -9.54 4.61 -9.71
CA ILE A 30 -8.25 4.08 -10.18
C ILE A 30 -8.18 2.58 -9.91
N GLU A 31 -7.46 1.87 -10.76
CA GLU A 31 -7.16 0.44 -10.63
C GLU A 31 -5.70 0.15 -10.97
N ASN A 32 -5.32 -1.14 -10.87
CA ASN A 32 -3.99 -1.62 -11.25
C ASN A 32 -2.86 -0.79 -10.63
N ILE A 33 -2.98 -0.50 -9.33
CA ILE A 33 -2.03 0.32 -8.60
C ILE A 33 -0.76 -0.51 -8.36
N VAL A 34 0.33 -0.12 -9.02
CA VAL A 34 1.65 -0.75 -8.86
C VAL A 34 2.55 0.21 -8.10
N LEU A 35 3.18 -0.29 -7.04
CA LEU A 35 4.14 0.43 -6.21
C LEU A 35 5.52 -0.21 -6.33
N SER A 36 6.56 0.61 -6.18
CA SER A 36 7.91 0.11 -5.96
C SER A 36 8.05 -0.30 -4.50
N CYS A 37 8.44 -1.55 -4.28
CA CYS A 37 8.63 -2.11 -2.95
C CYS A 37 9.83 -3.08 -2.93
N GLN A 38 10.89 -2.73 -3.66
CA GLN A 38 12.10 -3.54 -3.74
C GLN A 38 12.73 -3.72 -2.34
N GLY A 39 12.83 -4.97 -1.89
CA GLY A 39 13.33 -5.28 -0.56
C GLY A 39 12.31 -5.06 0.57
N PHE A 40 11.04 -4.78 0.24
CA PHE A 40 9.97 -4.78 1.23
C PHE A 40 9.76 -6.19 1.76
N GLN A 41 9.86 -6.35 3.07
CA GLN A 41 9.40 -7.54 3.76
C GLN A 41 8.58 -7.07 4.96
N THR A 42 7.97 -8.00 5.70
CA THR A 42 7.24 -7.65 6.91
C THR A 42 7.14 -8.85 7.83
N ALA A 43 7.23 -8.64 9.15
CA ALA A 43 6.96 -9.68 10.13
C ALA A 43 5.46 -9.94 10.33
N GLU A 44 4.58 -9.04 9.85
CA GLU A 44 3.14 -9.21 9.94
C GLU A 44 2.60 -9.82 8.62
N PRO A 45 1.78 -10.89 8.68
CA PRO A 45 1.16 -11.43 7.48
C PRO A 45 0.15 -10.42 6.90
N ILE A 46 0.46 -9.86 5.73
CA ILE A 46 -0.46 -9.02 4.97
C ILE A 46 -1.29 -9.89 4.03
N SER A 47 -2.61 -9.67 4.03
CA SER A 47 -3.52 -10.32 3.09
C SER A 47 -3.13 -10.02 1.63
N GLN A 48 -2.96 -11.07 0.81
CA GLN A 48 -2.56 -10.95 -0.60
C GLN A 48 -3.59 -10.18 -1.45
N THR A 49 -4.82 -10.06 -0.98
CA THR A 49 -5.89 -9.24 -1.60
C THR A 49 -5.62 -7.73 -1.45
N VAL A 50 -4.85 -7.33 -0.43
CA VAL A 50 -4.55 -5.93 -0.12
C VAL A 50 -3.21 -5.52 -0.73
N LEU A 51 -2.18 -6.35 -0.58
CA LEU A 51 -0.85 -6.10 -1.12
C LEU A 51 -0.26 -7.42 -1.63
N LYS A 52 0.09 -7.46 -2.91
CA LYS A 52 0.78 -8.60 -3.51
C LYS A 52 2.19 -8.18 -3.92
N VAL A 53 3.19 -8.71 -3.22
CA VAL A 53 4.60 -8.48 -3.51
C VAL A 53 5.06 -9.44 -4.61
N ASN A 54 5.69 -8.92 -5.66
CA ASN A 54 6.23 -9.71 -6.77
C ASN A 54 7.64 -9.23 -7.13
N GLY A 55 8.68 -9.85 -6.53
CA GLY A 55 10.11 -9.63 -6.80
C GLY A 55 10.69 -8.25 -6.45
N GLY A 56 9.87 -7.21 -6.42
CA GLY A 56 10.22 -5.81 -6.13
C GLY A 56 9.13 -4.80 -6.50
N GLN A 57 8.07 -5.26 -7.17
CA GLN A 57 6.85 -4.51 -7.39
C GLN A 57 5.75 -5.01 -6.47
N CYS A 58 4.99 -4.08 -5.89
CA CYS A 58 3.85 -4.38 -5.06
C CYS A 58 2.59 -3.96 -5.80
N LEU A 59 1.72 -4.93 -6.06
CA LEU A 59 0.38 -4.64 -6.54
C LEU A 59 -0.51 -4.37 -5.34
N LEU A 60 -0.95 -3.13 -5.21
CA LEU A 60 -1.91 -2.73 -4.22
C LEU A 60 -3.31 -3.05 -4.75
N TYR A 61 -4.10 -3.78 -3.97
CA TYR A 61 -5.52 -4.03 -4.25
C TYR A 61 -5.74 -4.80 -5.57
N SER A 62 -5.25 -6.04 -5.62
CA SER A 62 -5.29 -6.92 -6.79
C SER A 62 -6.72 -7.34 -7.17
N GLY A 63 -7.42 -6.52 -7.96
CA GLY A 63 -8.69 -6.86 -8.60
C GLY A 63 -9.88 -5.97 -8.24
N THR A 64 -9.69 -4.92 -7.44
CA THR A 64 -10.78 -4.03 -7.02
C THR A 64 -10.41 -2.57 -7.30
N GLN A 65 -11.39 -1.75 -7.71
CA GLN A 65 -11.19 -0.33 -8.01
C GLN A 65 -11.15 0.51 -6.72
N LEU A 66 -10.25 1.49 -6.66
CA LEU A 66 -10.23 2.52 -5.62
C LEU A 66 -10.98 3.75 -6.13
N LYS A 67 -12.18 3.99 -5.59
CA LYS A 67 -13.06 5.11 -5.99
C LYS A 67 -12.36 6.46 -5.84
N ALA A 68 -12.83 7.47 -6.58
CA ALA A 68 -12.39 8.86 -6.43
C ALA A 68 -12.59 9.33 -4.97
N GLY A 69 -11.56 9.94 -4.38
CA GLY A 69 -11.56 10.32 -2.96
C GLY A 69 -11.45 9.16 -1.97
N GLY A 70 -11.46 7.91 -2.44
CA GLY A 70 -11.35 6.73 -1.60
C GLY A 70 -9.97 6.58 -0.99
N SER A 71 -9.92 5.93 0.16
CA SER A 71 -8.66 5.55 0.82
C SER A 71 -8.62 4.06 1.12
N LEU A 72 -7.41 3.50 1.07
CA LEU A 72 -7.09 2.15 1.48
C LEU A 72 -5.97 2.22 2.50
N SER A 73 -6.07 1.49 3.59
CA SER A 73 -4.98 1.37 4.56
C SER A 73 -4.62 -0.08 4.83
N PHE A 74 -3.35 -0.31 5.12
CA PHE A 74 -2.85 -1.59 5.61
C PHE A 74 -1.73 -1.39 6.62
N SER A 75 -1.58 -2.34 7.53
CA SER A 75 -0.49 -2.38 8.49
C SER A 75 0.64 -3.28 7.99
N TYR A 76 1.87 -2.93 8.34
CA TYR A 76 3.03 -3.79 8.19
C TYR A 76 3.98 -3.61 9.36
N ALA A 77 4.63 -4.69 9.76
CA ALA A 77 5.67 -4.65 10.78
C ALA A 77 7.06 -4.56 10.14
N TRP A 78 7.84 -3.53 10.50
CA TRP A 78 9.23 -3.30 10.08
C TRP A 78 9.98 -2.42 11.07
N ASN A 79 11.32 -2.52 11.09
CA ASN A 79 12.16 -1.71 12.00
C ASN A 79 12.10 -0.20 11.72
N SER A 80 11.81 0.19 10.48
CA SER A 80 11.78 1.58 10.01
C SER A 80 10.62 1.78 9.02
N PRO A 81 10.13 3.01 8.82
CA PRO A 81 9.15 3.24 7.79
C PRO A 81 9.76 2.95 6.41
N PHE A 82 9.08 2.12 5.63
CA PHE A 82 9.47 1.78 4.27
C PHE A 82 8.86 2.78 3.27
N ASN A 83 9.67 3.22 2.31
CA ASN A 83 9.25 4.20 1.32
C ASN A 83 8.57 3.52 0.13
N LEU A 84 7.23 3.50 0.14
CA LEU A 84 6.42 2.99 -0.97
C LEU A 84 6.18 4.12 -1.98
N THR A 85 6.61 3.92 -3.22
CA THR A 85 6.45 4.92 -4.29
C THR A 85 5.56 4.38 -5.40
N PRO A 86 4.63 5.19 -5.95
CA PRO A 86 3.79 4.75 -7.05
C PRO A 86 4.61 4.61 -8.34
N LEU A 87 4.53 3.44 -8.98
CA LEU A 87 5.11 3.16 -10.29
C LEU A 87 4.07 3.30 -11.40
N ASN A 88 2.86 2.78 -11.17
CA ASN A 88 1.77 2.87 -12.13
C ASN A 88 0.42 3.00 -11.41
N ILE A 89 -0.49 3.78 -12.01
CA ILE A 89 -1.86 3.98 -11.55
C ILE A 89 -2.71 4.12 -12.81
N ALA A 90 -3.67 3.22 -13.02
CA ALA A 90 -4.57 3.29 -14.16
C ALA A 90 -5.87 4.01 -13.75
N PRO A 91 -6.19 5.20 -14.29
CA PRO A 91 -7.52 5.78 -14.13
C PRO A 91 -8.55 4.97 -14.92
N MET A 92 -9.74 4.79 -14.36
CA MET A 92 -10.87 4.13 -15.00
C MET A 92 -11.98 5.14 -15.28
N GLY A 93 -12.54 5.09 -16.49
CA GLY A 93 -13.79 5.81 -16.80
C GLY A 93 -13.65 7.33 -16.75
N CYS A 94 -12.48 7.82 -17.14
CA CYS A 94 -12.14 9.18 -17.48
C CYS A 94 -11.23 9.11 -18.72
#